data_AF-A0A3E2YVD7-F1
#
_entry.id   AF-A0A3E2YVD7-F1
#
_cell.length_a   1.000
_cell.length_b   1.000
_cell.length_c   1.000
_cell.angle_alpha   90.00
_cell.angle_beta   90.00
_cell.angle_gamma   90.00
#
_symmetry.space_group_name_H-M   'P 1'
#
loop_
_entity.id
_entity.type
_entity.pdbx_description
1 polymer ?
#
loop_
_entity_poly.entity_id
_entity_poly.type
_entity_poly.pdbx_seq_one_letter_code
_entity_poly.pdbx_strand_id
1 'polypeptide(L)'
;MTVLATPGLDRVWQEWLVENLAMGAPVEQARAAAVAAGADADAVDAELRELTAHPYFAVCRRLALRYDWMESVLDTYRTLRNSDGGGTLERRAGITPEEFFARYYFGHRPVVLDGLMTDWPALDWTLDGLAAACGDAVVEVMTGREANPDHAWQYDRHRTTMPFRDYLTLLRSGTRTNDYYMVPRNENWSQALRPLAADVRPPEGIVDPAALGHLLLGPAGTVTPLHVDNSTVLLCQVLGRKHVRLVPSYERHLVYPRGGTFSAVDAARPDLTRHPRFAEATVLETVLEPGQMLLVPVGWWHWVQALDVSATVTFHHFRVAGQNHKMATPPAAGQDE
;
A
#
# COMPACT_ATOMS: atom_id res chain seq x y z
N MET A 1 -50.57 31.53 -3.03
CA MET A 1 -49.38 31.26 -3.86
C MET A 1 -48.47 30.35 -3.07
N THR A 2 -48.62 29.05 -3.28
CA THR A 2 -47.74 28.04 -2.68
C THR A 2 -46.45 28.07 -3.50
N VAL A 3 -45.39 28.66 -2.94
CA VAL A 3 -44.05 28.52 -3.52
C VAL A 3 -43.68 27.06 -3.31
N LEU A 4 -43.88 26.24 -4.35
CA LEU A 4 -43.30 24.91 -4.40
C LEU A 4 -41.78 25.12 -4.33
N ALA A 5 -41.17 24.67 -3.24
CA ALA A 5 -39.72 24.62 -3.14
C ALA A 5 -39.22 23.81 -4.35
N THR A 6 -38.42 24.44 -5.20
CA THR A 6 -37.73 23.75 -6.29
C THR A 6 -36.94 22.60 -5.67
N PRO A 7 -37.10 21.34 -6.12
CA PRO A 7 -36.31 20.25 -5.58
C PRO A 7 -34.83 20.58 -5.81
N GLY A 8 -34.08 20.75 -4.73
CA GLY A 8 -32.63 20.96 -4.81
C GLY A 8 -31.95 19.74 -5.39
N LEU A 9 -30.81 19.95 -6.04
CA LEU A 9 -29.95 18.87 -6.49
C LEU A 9 -29.47 18.06 -5.27
N ASP A 10 -29.45 16.72 -5.38
CA ASP A 10 -28.94 15.86 -4.31
C ASP A 10 -27.50 16.27 -3.93
N ARG A 11 -27.20 16.25 -2.64
CA ARG A 11 -25.86 16.55 -2.08
C ARG A 11 -24.76 15.77 -2.79
N VAL A 12 -24.99 14.51 -3.16
CA VAL A 12 -23.99 13.70 -3.88
C VAL A 12 -23.64 14.34 -5.23
N TRP A 13 -24.64 14.86 -5.94
CA TRP A 13 -24.44 15.55 -7.22
C TRP A 13 -23.81 16.93 -7.03
N GLN A 14 -24.15 17.65 -5.96
CA GLN A 14 -23.50 18.91 -5.62
C GLN A 14 -22.01 18.71 -5.36
N GLU A 15 -21.64 17.76 -4.50
CA GLU A 15 -20.24 17.42 -4.20
C GLU A 15 -19.48 16.99 -5.46
N TRP A 16 -20.09 16.14 -6.28
CA TRP A 16 -19.50 15.69 -7.55
C TRP A 16 -19.26 16.85 -8.53
N LEU A 17 -20.22 17.76 -8.71
CA LEU A 17 -20.07 18.93 -9.58
C LEU A 17 -18.97 19.87 -9.07
N VAL A 18 -18.96 20.14 -7.77
CA VAL A 18 -17.93 20.98 -7.13
C VAL A 18 -16.55 20.41 -7.38
N GLU A 19 -16.34 19.12 -7.11
CA GLU A 19 -15.05 18.46 -7.30
C GLU A 19 -14.60 18.50 -8.76
N ASN A 20 -15.46 18.09 -9.71
CA ASN A 20 -15.08 18.02 -11.12
C ASN A 20 -14.76 19.38 -11.72
N LEU A 21 -15.60 20.39 -11.43
CA LEU A 21 -15.33 21.75 -11.90
C LEU A 21 -14.10 22.34 -11.21
N ALA A 22 -13.94 22.08 -9.90
CA ALA A 22 -12.73 22.45 -9.17
C ALA A 22 -11.50 21.72 -9.70
N MET A 23 -11.59 20.57 -10.38
CA MET A 23 -10.47 19.90 -11.03
C MET A 23 -10.28 20.29 -12.51
N GLY A 24 -11.13 21.16 -13.06
CA GLY A 24 -10.95 21.74 -14.40
C GLY A 24 -11.81 21.13 -15.48
N ALA A 25 -12.77 20.28 -15.12
CA ALA A 25 -13.76 19.80 -16.06
C ALA A 25 -14.52 21.00 -16.69
N PRO A 26 -14.70 21.02 -18.03
CA PRO A 26 -15.55 22.01 -18.67
C PRO A 26 -17.00 21.92 -18.15
N VAL A 27 -17.64 23.07 -17.91
CA VAL A 27 -19.00 23.15 -17.38
C VAL A 27 -19.99 22.31 -18.21
N GLU A 28 -19.91 22.41 -19.54
CA GLU A 28 -20.78 21.66 -20.45
C GLU A 28 -20.61 20.14 -20.33
N GLN A 29 -19.38 19.68 -20.10
CA GLN A 29 -19.09 18.25 -19.97
C GLN A 29 -19.57 17.72 -18.62
N ALA A 30 -19.32 18.46 -17.53
CA ALA A 30 -19.79 18.09 -16.20
C ALA A 30 -21.34 18.04 -16.16
N ARG A 31 -22.00 19.03 -16.77
CA ARG A 31 -23.46 19.06 -16.94
C ARG A 31 -23.96 17.83 -17.69
N ALA A 32 -23.40 17.56 -18.88
CA ALA A 32 -23.83 16.44 -19.70
C ALA A 32 -23.67 15.09 -18.99
N ALA A 33 -22.57 14.90 -18.26
CA ALA A 33 -22.31 13.70 -17.48
C ALA A 33 -23.31 13.53 -16.32
N ALA A 34 -23.60 14.59 -15.55
CA ALA A 34 -24.56 14.54 -14.45
C ALA A 34 -25.97 14.19 -14.94
N VAL A 35 -26.43 14.83 -16.02
CA VAL A 35 -27.76 14.56 -16.61
C VAL A 35 -27.85 13.16 -17.19
N ALA A 36 -26.81 12.70 -17.90
CA ALA A 36 -26.76 11.33 -18.44
C ALA A 36 -26.80 10.27 -17.34
N ALA A 37 -26.29 10.59 -16.15
CA ALA A 37 -26.33 9.73 -14.97
C ALA A 37 -27.62 9.88 -14.13
N GLY A 38 -28.60 10.66 -14.61
CA GLY A 38 -29.95 10.74 -14.04
C GLY A 38 -30.22 11.95 -13.14
N ALA A 39 -29.30 12.93 -13.06
CA ALA A 39 -29.58 14.19 -12.37
C ALA A 39 -30.61 15.05 -13.13
N ASP A 40 -31.46 15.76 -12.40
CA ASP A 40 -32.42 16.71 -13.00
C ASP A 40 -31.69 17.88 -13.67
N ALA A 41 -31.99 18.12 -14.96
CA ALA A 41 -31.24 19.07 -15.76
C ALA A 41 -31.41 20.53 -15.29
N ASP A 42 -32.62 20.92 -14.88
CA ASP A 42 -32.90 22.28 -14.42
C ASP A 42 -32.25 22.54 -13.06
N ALA A 43 -32.25 21.54 -12.17
CA ALA A 43 -31.54 21.60 -10.90
C ALA A 43 -30.01 21.71 -11.07
N VAL A 44 -29.43 20.93 -11.99
CA VAL A 44 -27.99 21.03 -12.34
C VAL A 44 -27.66 22.42 -12.89
N ASP A 45 -28.49 22.96 -13.78
CA ASP A 45 -28.28 24.30 -14.36
C ASP A 45 -28.39 25.42 -13.34
N ALA A 46 -29.26 25.26 -12.33
CA ALA A 46 -29.34 26.18 -11.21
C ALA A 46 -28.08 26.12 -10.33
N GLU A 47 -27.65 24.92 -9.95
CA GLU A 47 -26.45 24.68 -9.15
C GLU A 47 -25.19 25.24 -9.84
N LEU A 48 -24.99 24.95 -11.13
CA LEU A 48 -23.84 25.42 -11.89
C LEU A 48 -23.73 26.96 -11.94
N ARG A 49 -24.88 27.65 -12.09
CA ARG A 49 -24.92 29.13 -12.09
C ARG A 49 -24.55 29.70 -10.73
N GLU A 50 -25.03 29.11 -9.65
CA GLU A 50 -24.70 29.55 -8.30
C GLU A 50 -23.23 29.26 -7.97
N LEU A 51 -22.79 28.05 -8.24
CA LEU A 51 -21.45 27.57 -7.93
C LEU A 51 -20.36 28.39 -8.61
N THR A 52 -20.48 28.63 -9.92
CA THR A 52 -19.45 29.36 -10.70
C THR A 52 -19.32 30.83 -10.30
N ALA A 53 -20.36 31.43 -9.71
CA ALA A 53 -20.33 32.78 -9.16
C ALA A 53 -19.90 32.84 -7.69
N HIS A 54 -19.88 31.70 -6.99
CA HIS A 54 -19.69 31.67 -5.55
C HIS A 54 -18.23 31.94 -5.13
N PRO A 55 -17.96 32.85 -4.17
CA PRO A 55 -16.59 33.18 -3.75
C PRO A 55 -15.84 31.99 -3.14
N TYR A 56 -16.53 31.07 -2.44
CA TYR A 56 -15.91 29.84 -1.93
C TYR A 56 -15.46 28.92 -3.05
N PHE A 57 -16.24 28.79 -4.12
CA PHE A 57 -15.84 27.98 -5.27
C PHE A 57 -14.61 28.57 -5.97
N ALA A 58 -14.50 29.90 -6.04
CA ALA A 58 -13.28 30.55 -6.53
C ALA A 58 -12.04 30.22 -5.65
N VAL A 59 -12.20 30.06 -4.33
CA VAL A 59 -11.14 29.57 -3.44
C VAL A 59 -10.81 28.10 -3.73
N CYS A 60 -11.83 27.23 -3.80
CA CYS A 60 -11.67 25.81 -4.16
C CYS A 60 -10.89 25.66 -5.46
N ARG A 61 -11.24 26.46 -6.47
CA ARG A 61 -10.55 26.46 -7.76
C ARG A 61 -9.08 26.82 -7.68
N ARG A 62 -8.72 27.84 -6.87
CA ARG A 62 -7.31 28.21 -6.64
C ARG A 62 -6.54 27.13 -5.90
N LEU A 63 -7.17 26.44 -4.95
CA LEU A 63 -6.54 25.34 -4.23
C LEU A 63 -6.30 24.13 -5.15
N ALA A 64 -7.30 23.78 -5.96
CA ALA A 64 -7.15 22.71 -6.93
C ALA A 64 -6.11 23.01 -8.01
N LEU A 65 -5.98 24.26 -8.47
CA LEU A 65 -4.87 24.63 -9.38
C LEU A 65 -3.48 24.44 -8.75
N ARG A 66 -3.34 24.63 -7.42
CA ARG A 66 -2.09 24.31 -6.71
C ARG A 66 -1.84 22.80 -6.67
N TYR A 67 -2.92 22.02 -6.58
CA TYR A 67 -2.86 20.56 -6.64
C TYR A 67 -2.46 20.09 -8.05
N ASP A 68 -3.08 20.61 -9.11
CA ASP A 68 -2.73 20.33 -10.50
C ASP A 68 -1.26 20.65 -10.79
N TRP A 69 -0.76 21.77 -10.25
CA TRP A 69 0.65 22.14 -10.38
C TRP A 69 1.59 21.16 -9.65
N MET A 70 1.19 20.65 -8.49
CA MET A 70 1.92 19.59 -7.78
C MET A 70 1.93 18.28 -8.60
N GLU A 71 0.78 17.88 -9.16
CA GLU A 71 0.71 16.70 -10.04
C GLU A 71 1.60 16.85 -11.28
N SER A 72 1.64 18.04 -11.89
CA SER A 72 2.53 18.36 -13.02
C SER A 72 4.02 18.17 -12.70
N VAL A 73 4.45 18.50 -11.48
CA VAL A 73 5.81 18.22 -11.02
C VAL A 73 6.05 16.72 -10.90
N LEU A 74 5.07 15.95 -10.40
CA LEU A 74 5.15 14.50 -10.32
C LEU A 74 5.17 13.84 -11.70
N ASP A 75 4.40 14.33 -12.66
CA ASP A 75 4.41 13.89 -14.06
C ASP A 75 5.75 14.16 -14.75
N THR A 76 6.35 15.31 -14.46
CA THR A 76 7.70 15.62 -14.93
C THR A 76 8.71 14.63 -14.35
N TYR A 77 8.61 14.34 -13.05
CA TYR A 77 9.47 13.35 -12.40
C TYR A 77 9.27 11.95 -12.97
N ARG A 78 8.02 11.54 -13.26
CA ARG A 78 7.69 10.30 -13.98
C ARG A 78 8.42 10.23 -15.33
N THR A 79 8.32 11.27 -16.13
CA THR A 79 8.95 11.33 -17.47
C THR A 79 10.48 11.23 -17.38
N LEU A 80 11.08 11.97 -16.45
CA LEU A 80 12.53 11.92 -16.20
C LEU A 80 12.99 10.53 -15.74
N ARG A 81 12.25 9.90 -14.82
CA ARG A 81 12.58 8.58 -14.30
C ARG A 81 12.40 7.48 -15.33
N ASN A 82 11.36 7.54 -16.16
CA ASN A 82 11.17 6.60 -17.25
C ASN A 82 12.30 6.69 -18.29
N SER A 83 12.89 7.88 -18.46
CA SER A 83 14.06 8.09 -19.33
C SER A 83 15.37 7.55 -18.74
N ASP A 84 15.44 7.35 -17.42
CA ASP A 84 16.61 6.90 -16.66
C ASP A 84 16.41 5.50 -16.04
N GLY A 85 15.77 4.60 -16.78
CA GLY A 85 15.58 3.19 -16.41
C GLY A 85 14.56 2.93 -15.29
N GLY A 86 13.81 3.94 -14.85
CA GLY A 86 12.80 3.84 -13.79
C GLY A 86 11.63 2.91 -14.07
N GLY A 87 11.44 2.51 -15.34
CA GLY A 87 10.47 1.49 -15.75
C GLY A 87 10.93 0.03 -15.52
N THR A 88 12.08 -0.18 -14.88
CA THR A 88 12.59 -1.53 -14.58
C THR A 88 12.95 -1.66 -13.11
N LEU A 89 12.68 -2.84 -12.53
CA LEU A 89 13.10 -3.16 -11.16
C LEU A 89 14.48 -3.78 -11.19
N GLU A 90 15.46 -3.04 -10.66
CA GLU A 90 16.84 -3.53 -10.59
C GLU A 90 16.98 -4.70 -9.60
N ARG A 91 17.89 -5.61 -9.93
CA ARG A 91 18.35 -6.70 -9.04
C ARG A 91 19.85 -6.57 -8.83
N ARG A 92 20.32 -6.65 -7.58
CA ARG A 92 21.73 -6.45 -7.22
C ARG A 92 22.21 -7.47 -6.20
N ALA A 93 23.39 -8.04 -6.47
CA ALA A 93 24.15 -8.81 -5.50
C ALA A 93 25.39 -8.02 -5.04
N GLY A 94 25.87 -8.28 -3.82
CA GLY A 94 27.14 -7.72 -3.33
C GLY A 94 27.16 -6.20 -3.19
N ILE A 95 26.01 -5.59 -2.89
CA ILE A 95 25.90 -4.14 -2.70
C ILE A 95 26.64 -3.70 -1.43
N THR A 96 27.35 -2.57 -1.48
CA THR A 96 27.90 -1.95 -0.26
C THR A 96 26.85 -1.06 0.42
N PRO A 97 26.94 -0.81 1.74
CA PRO A 97 26.05 0.12 2.42
C PRO A 97 26.03 1.52 1.77
N GLU A 98 27.17 2.01 1.31
CA GLU A 98 27.29 3.31 0.64
C GLU A 98 26.48 3.34 -0.66
N GLU A 99 26.60 2.31 -1.50
CA GLU A 99 25.80 2.20 -2.71
C GLU A 99 24.31 2.04 -2.39
N PHE A 100 23.95 1.21 -1.40
CA PHE A 100 22.57 1.03 -0.96
C PHE A 100 21.91 2.37 -0.62
N PHE A 101 22.58 3.18 0.21
CA PHE A 101 22.03 4.45 0.63
C PHE A 101 22.01 5.47 -0.50
N ALA A 102 23.12 5.67 -1.21
CA ALA A 102 23.22 6.68 -2.25
C ALA A 102 22.25 6.43 -3.41
N ARG A 103 22.19 5.20 -3.91
CA ARG A 103 21.45 4.88 -5.13
C ARG A 103 19.99 4.52 -4.88
N TYR A 104 19.69 3.81 -3.80
CA TYR A 104 18.36 3.22 -3.62
C TYR A 104 17.56 3.89 -2.51
N TYR A 105 18.13 4.03 -1.31
CA TYR A 105 17.41 4.68 -0.22
C TYR A 105 17.19 6.18 -0.49
N PHE A 106 18.26 6.96 -0.74
CA PHE A 106 18.17 8.39 -1.05
C PHE A 106 17.77 8.66 -2.50
N GLY A 107 18.15 7.78 -3.42
CA GLY A 107 17.70 7.84 -4.82
C GLY A 107 16.24 7.45 -5.04
N HIS A 108 15.54 7.04 -3.96
CA HIS A 108 14.13 6.68 -3.93
C HIS A 108 13.79 5.61 -4.98
N ARG A 109 14.60 4.56 -5.04
CA ARG A 109 14.48 3.46 -6.02
C ARG A 109 14.25 2.13 -5.31
N PRO A 110 13.24 1.33 -5.71
CA PRO A 110 13.14 -0.04 -5.26
C PRO A 110 14.26 -0.88 -5.89
N VAL A 111 14.64 -1.93 -5.19
CA VAL A 111 15.67 -2.87 -5.67
C VAL A 111 15.48 -4.22 -4.99
N VAL A 112 15.65 -5.29 -5.77
CA VAL A 112 15.79 -6.64 -5.21
C VAL A 112 17.27 -6.89 -4.91
N LEU A 113 17.56 -7.32 -3.70
CA LEU A 113 18.92 -7.56 -3.22
C LEU A 113 19.13 -9.05 -2.98
N ASP A 114 20.22 -9.56 -3.54
CA ASP A 114 20.65 -10.94 -3.40
C ASP A 114 21.91 -11.01 -2.51
N GLY A 115 22.01 -12.06 -1.70
CA GLY A 115 23.23 -12.38 -0.94
C GLY A 115 23.37 -11.71 0.44
N LEU A 116 22.39 -10.92 0.89
CA LEU A 116 22.40 -10.27 2.21
C LEU A 116 21.81 -11.14 3.34
N MET A 117 21.27 -12.32 3.00
CA MET A 117 20.64 -13.25 3.95
C MET A 117 21.43 -14.55 4.14
N THR A 118 22.61 -14.68 3.52
CA THR A 118 23.32 -15.98 3.40
C THR A 118 23.72 -16.60 4.73
N ASP A 119 23.78 -15.81 5.79
CA ASP A 119 24.15 -16.25 7.15
C ASP A 119 22.94 -16.32 8.11
N TRP A 120 21.71 -16.13 7.64
CA TRP A 120 20.51 -16.19 8.47
C TRP A 120 20.11 -17.64 8.75
N PRO A 121 20.12 -18.12 10.01
CA PRO A 121 19.55 -19.42 10.35
C PRO A 121 18.07 -19.55 9.96
N ALA A 122 17.35 -18.43 9.84
CA ALA A 122 15.95 -18.42 9.46
C ALA A 122 15.68 -19.02 8.08
N LEU A 123 16.66 -19.04 7.17
CA LEU A 123 16.51 -19.67 5.85
C LEU A 123 16.30 -21.20 5.94
N ASP A 124 16.67 -21.83 7.05
CA ASP A 124 16.44 -23.26 7.30
C ASP A 124 15.11 -23.53 8.04
N TRP A 125 14.28 -22.50 8.26
CA TRP A 125 13.01 -22.68 8.96
C TRP A 125 12.08 -23.65 8.24
N THR A 126 11.47 -24.50 9.03
CA THR A 126 10.36 -25.38 8.64
C THR A 126 9.20 -25.16 9.60
N LEU A 127 7.98 -25.48 9.17
CA LEU A 127 6.80 -25.39 10.07
C LEU A 127 6.97 -26.25 11.33
N ASP A 128 7.67 -27.38 11.23
CA ASP A 128 7.97 -28.25 12.36
C ASP A 128 9.02 -27.65 13.30
N GLY A 129 10.08 -27.03 12.74
CA GLY A 129 11.07 -26.29 13.52
C GLY A 129 10.44 -25.12 14.28
N LEU A 130 9.57 -24.36 13.63
CA LEU A 130 8.82 -23.26 14.25
C LEU A 130 7.90 -23.77 15.38
N ALA A 131 7.23 -24.89 15.18
CA ALA A 131 6.38 -25.51 16.20
C ALA A 131 7.20 -26.02 17.40
N ALA A 132 8.39 -26.57 17.15
CA ALA A 132 9.28 -27.02 18.22
C ALA A 132 9.85 -25.84 19.04
N ALA A 133 10.17 -24.72 18.39
CA ALA A 133 10.74 -23.54 19.05
C ALA A 133 9.71 -22.74 19.86
N CYS A 134 8.52 -22.50 19.31
CA CYS A 134 7.54 -21.58 19.90
C CYS A 134 6.09 -22.08 19.82
N GLY A 135 5.83 -23.38 19.65
CA GLY A 135 4.49 -23.89 19.37
C GLY A 135 3.43 -23.59 20.43
N ASP A 136 3.81 -23.47 21.70
CA ASP A 136 2.90 -23.14 22.81
C ASP A 136 2.67 -21.63 23.00
N ALA A 137 3.41 -20.81 22.28
CA ALA A 137 3.19 -19.36 22.28
C ALA A 137 1.79 -19.04 21.75
N VAL A 138 1.08 -18.11 22.40
CA VAL A 138 -0.18 -17.59 21.87
C VAL A 138 0.16 -16.48 20.88
N VAL A 139 -0.36 -16.59 19.66
CA VAL A 139 -0.15 -15.62 18.59
C VAL A 139 -1.46 -14.99 18.16
N GLU A 140 -1.39 -13.75 17.71
CA GLU A 140 -2.48 -13.06 17.03
C GLU A 140 -2.33 -13.19 15.51
N VAL A 141 -3.40 -13.58 14.84
CA VAL A 141 -3.49 -13.61 13.38
C VAL A 141 -4.79 -12.97 12.93
N MET A 142 -4.83 -12.50 11.68
CA MET A 142 -6.11 -12.16 11.07
C MET A 142 -6.82 -13.43 10.62
N THR A 143 -8.14 -13.52 10.80
CA THR A 143 -9.00 -14.60 10.25
C THR A 143 -10.27 -14.02 9.60
N GLY A 144 -11.02 -14.83 8.83
CA GLY A 144 -12.27 -14.39 8.21
C GLY A 144 -12.09 -13.32 7.12
N ARG A 145 -10.90 -13.20 6.55
CA ARG A 145 -10.53 -12.14 5.60
C ARG A 145 -11.22 -12.28 4.25
N GLU A 146 -11.57 -13.50 3.83
CA GLU A 146 -12.23 -13.71 2.53
C GLU A 146 -13.68 -13.23 2.55
N ALA A 147 -14.34 -13.27 3.71
CA ALA A 147 -15.69 -12.77 3.89
C ALA A 147 -15.79 -11.23 3.90
N ASN A 148 -14.65 -10.52 3.97
CA ASN A 148 -14.60 -9.06 4.01
C ASN A 148 -13.57 -8.49 3.03
N PRO A 149 -13.99 -7.88 1.90
CA PRO A 149 -13.04 -7.26 0.95
C PRO A 149 -12.26 -6.08 1.57
N ASP A 150 -12.80 -5.47 2.64
CA ASP A 150 -12.16 -4.37 3.37
C ASP A 150 -11.35 -4.87 4.60
N HIS A 151 -11.01 -6.16 4.70
CA HIS A 151 -10.31 -6.73 5.88
C HIS A 151 -9.01 -5.98 6.23
N ALA A 152 -8.25 -5.52 5.22
CA ALA A 152 -6.99 -4.81 5.44
C ALA A 152 -7.20 -3.45 6.13
N TRP A 153 -8.33 -2.80 5.84
CA TRP A 153 -8.77 -1.55 6.45
C TRP A 153 -9.38 -1.77 7.83
N GLN A 154 -10.19 -2.82 7.95
CA GLN A 154 -10.92 -3.17 9.16
C GLN A 154 -10.14 -4.18 10.00
N TYR A 155 -8.81 -4.02 10.06
CA TYR A 155 -7.88 -4.94 10.73
C TYR A 155 -8.39 -5.40 12.10
N ASP A 156 -8.83 -4.44 12.91
CA ASP A 156 -9.25 -4.69 14.30
C ASP A 156 -10.47 -5.61 14.42
N ARG A 157 -11.28 -5.77 13.36
CA ARG A 157 -12.42 -6.71 13.31
C ARG A 157 -12.03 -8.15 13.01
N HIS A 158 -10.78 -8.39 12.59
CA HIS A 158 -10.31 -9.69 12.13
C HIS A 158 -9.27 -10.33 13.05
N ARG A 159 -8.96 -9.71 14.19
CA ARG A 159 -7.95 -10.21 15.14
C ARG A 159 -8.45 -11.48 15.83
N THR A 160 -7.66 -12.54 15.80
CA THR A 160 -7.93 -13.80 16.48
C THR A 160 -6.65 -14.29 17.14
N THR A 161 -6.74 -14.77 18.37
CA THR A 161 -5.62 -15.39 19.07
C THR A 161 -5.75 -16.91 19.10
N MET A 162 -4.63 -17.62 18.96
CA MET A 162 -4.56 -19.07 19.05
C MET A 162 -3.15 -19.54 19.42
N PRO A 163 -2.96 -20.77 19.93
CA PRO A 163 -1.64 -21.38 20.02
C PRO A 163 -0.94 -21.40 18.66
N PHE A 164 0.36 -21.07 18.63
CA PHE A 164 1.13 -21.01 17.39
C PHE A 164 1.16 -22.36 16.67
N ARG A 165 1.18 -23.47 17.42
CA ARG A 165 1.06 -24.83 16.87
C ARG A 165 -0.23 -25.06 16.08
N ASP A 166 -1.34 -24.44 16.49
CA ASP A 166 -2.63 -24.58 15.80
C ASP A 166 -2.60 -23.78 14.51
N TYR A 167 -2.04 -22.56 14.55
CA TYR A 167 -1.82 -21.76 13.36
C TYR A 167 -0.90 -22.47 12.34
N LEU A 168 0.21 -23.04 12.80
CA LEU A 168 1.13 -23.83 11.96
C LEU A 168 0.44 -25.06 11.37
N THR A 169 -0.51 -25.66 12.09
CA THR A 169 -1.33 -26.77 11.58
C THR A 169 -2.24 -26.33 10.44
N LEU A 170 -2.83 -25.12 10.52
CA LEU A 170 -3.56 -24.53 9.38
C LEU A 170 -2.64 -24.38 8.16
N LEU A 171 -1.42 -23.88 8.35
CA LEU A 171 -0.44 -23.73 7.25
C LEU A 171 -0.02 -25.07 6.64
N ARG A 172 0.15 -26.13 7.46
CA ARG A 172 0.47 -27.50 6.99
C ARG A 172 -0.61 -28.09 6.09
N SER A 173 -1.86 -27.63 6.18
CA SER A 173 -2.93 -28.09 5.27
C SER A 173 -2.61 -27.83 3.80
N GLY A 174 -1.73 -26.86 3.50
CA GLY A 174 -1.40 -26.46 2.13
C GLY A 174 -2.54 -25.76 1.41
N THR A 175 -3.63 -25.42 2.12
CA THR A 175 -4.80 -24.75 1.54
C THR A 175 -4.39 -23.40 0.98
N ARG A 176 -4.68 -23.16 -0.31
CA ARG A 176 -4.54 -21.83 -0.91
C ARG A 176 -5.73 -20.98 -0.50
N THR A 177 -5.51 -19.95 0.31
CA THR A 177 -6.55 -19.09 0.86
C THR A 177 -5.99 -17.73 1.26
N ASN A 178 -6.85 -16.71 1.30
CA ASN A 178 -6.55 -15.44 1.92
C ASN A 178 -7.15 -15.32 3.33
N ASP A 179 -7.86 -16.34 3.83
CA ASP A 179 -8.75 -16.19 4.99
C ASP A 179 -8.03 -15.94 6.31
N TYR A 180 -6.83 -16.50 6.49
CA TYR A 180 -6.00 -16.30 7.67
C TYR A 180 -4.57 -15.86 7.34
N TYR A 181 -4.03 -14.90 8.08
CA TYR A 181 -2.68 -14.35 7.86
C TYR A 181 -2.12 -13.64 9.09
N MET A 182 -0.87 -13.93 9.45
CA MET A 182 -0.10 -13.11 10.40
C MET A 182 0.47 -11.91 9.65
N VAL A 183 -0.16 -10.74 9.82
CA VAL A 183 0.30 -9.44 9.28
C VAL A 183 1.16 -8.70 10.32
N PRO A 184 1.91 -7.64 9.98
CA PRO A 184 2.85 -7.03 10.93
C PRO A 184 2.18 -6.18 12.04
N ARG A 185 0.85 -5.98 11.99
CA ARG A 185 0.08 -5.17 12.97
C ARG A 185 -0.26 -5.95 14.26
N ASN A 186 0.70 -6.69 14.80
CA ASN A 186 0.59 -7.40 16.08
C ASN A 186 1.91 -7.30 16.87
N GLU A 187 1.92 -7.90 18.05
CA GLU A 187 3.08 -7.90 18.96
C GLU A 187 3.78 -9.28 19.00
N ASN A 188 3.40 -10.23 18.15
CA ASN A 188 3.91 -11.60 18.18
C ASN A 188 5.44 -11.61 18.11
N TRP A 189 6.02 -10.87 17.16
CA TRP A 189 7.45 -10.88 16.91
C TRP A 189 8.29 -10.30 18.05
N SER A 190 7.81 -9.23 18.69
CA SER A 190 8.50 -8.58 19.82
C SER A 190 8.24 -9.28 21.17
N GLN A 191 7.25 -10.18 21.22
CA GLN A 191 6.85 -10.89 22.44
C GLN A 191 6.91 -12.41 22.24
N ALA A 192 5.78 -13.03 21.90
CA ALA A 192 5.56 -14.48 21.96
C ALA A 192 6.49 -15.29 21.03
N LEU A 193 6.93 -14.69 19.93
CA LEU A 193 7.83 -15.25 18.92
C LEU A 193 9.23 -14.65 18.96
N ARG A 194 9.56 -13.85 19.98
CA ARG A 194 10.88 -13.25 20.15
C ARG A 194 12.06 -14.25 20.08
N PRO A 195 11.94 -15.51 20.54
CA PRO A 195 13.03 -16.48 20.37
C PRO A 195 13.44 -16.70 18.91
N LEU A 196 12.50 -16.60 17.96
CA LEU A 196 12.78 -16.72 16.52
C LEU A 196 13.58 -15.53 15.97
N ALA A 197 13.58 -14.38 16.64
CA ALA A 197 14.34 -13.21 16.20
C ALA A 197 15.86 -13.43 16.26
N ALA A 198 16.34 -14.43 17.02
CA ALA A 198 17.75 -14.81 17.05
C ALA A 198 18.24 -15.42 15.72
N ASP A 199 17.33 -15.94 14.89
CA ASP A 199 17.65 -16.55 13.59
C ASP A 199 17.71 -15.52 12.45
N VAL A 200 17.47 -14.25 12.76
CA VAL A 200 17.40 -13.14 11.82
C VAL A 200 18.57 -12.19 12.08
N ARG A 201 19.30 -11.80 11.03
CA ARG A 201 20.46 -10.90 11.14
C ARG A 201 20.23 -9.62 10.32
N PRO A 202 19.98 -8.46 10.95
CA PRO A 202 19.86 -7.20 10.23
C PRO A 202 21.10 -6.97 9.32
N PRO A 203 20.93 -6.66 8.02
CA PRO A 203 22.06 -6.46 7.11
C PRO A 203 23.03 -5.40 7.61
N GLU A 204 24.29 -5.78 7.76
CA GLU A 204 25.34 -4.92 8.32
C GLU A 204 25.46 -3.62 7.54
N GLY A 205 25.63 -2.51 8.27
CA GLY A 205 25.76 -1.17 7.69
C GLY A 205 24.48 -0.59 7.10
N ILE A 206 23.44 -1.39 6.84
CA ILE A 206 22.18 -0.95 6.22
C ILE A 206 21.06 -0.79 7.25
N VAL A 207 20.81 -1.82 8.06
CA VAL A 207 19.75 -1.83 9.08
C VAL A 207 20.35 -1.57 10.46
N ASP A 208 19.63 -0.85 11.32
CA ASP A 208 20.04 -0.68 12.72
C ASP A 208 20.12 -2.06 13.40
N PRO A 209 21.26 -2.45 14.00
CA PRO A 209 21.40 -3.75 14.66
C PRO A 209 20.42 -3.96 15.83
N ALA A 210 19.89 -2.89 16.41
CA ALA A 210 18.86 -2.95 17.46
C ALA A 210 17.43 -3.02 16.89
N ALA A 211 17.25 -2.93 15.57
CA ALA A 211 15.92 -2.98 14.95
C ALA A 211 15.28 -4.36 15.13
N LEU A 212 14.18 -4.39 15.88
CA LEU A 212 13.27 -5.52 15.87
C LEU A 212 12.38 -5.37 14.63
N GLY A 213 12.53 -6.29 13.68
CA GLY A 213 11.68 -6.35 12.48
C GLY A 213 10.24 -6.76 12.79
N HIS A 214 9.49 -7.19 11.77
CA HIS A 214 8.19 -7.85 11.95
C HIS A 214 8.14 -9.13 11.13
N LEU A 215 7.49 -10.17 11.66
CA LEU A 215 7.21 -11.40 10.91
C LEU A 215 5.84 -11.33 10.25
N LEU A 216 5.82 -11.63 8.96
CA LEU A 216 4.62 -11.96 8.22
C LEU A 216 4.68 -13.44 7.87
N LEU A 217 3.65 -14.19 8.22
CA LEU A 217 3.57 -15.63 8.00
C LEU A 217 2.15 -15.99 7.57
N GLY A 218 1.99 -16.72 6.47
CA GLY A 218 0.67 -17.06 5.94
C GLY A 218 0.67 -18.19 4.91
N PRO A 219 -0.51 -18.69 4.54
CA PRO A 219 -0.65 -19.68 3.48
C PRO A 219 -0.43 -19.05 2.10
N ALA A 220 -0.29 -19.93 1.10
CA ALA A 220 -0.39 -19.53 -0.30
C ALA A 220 -1.73 -18.84 -0.56
N GLY A 221 -1.75 -17.79 -1.38
CA GLY A 221 -2.96 -17.07 -1.73
C GLY A 221 -3.27 -15.85 -0.87
N THR A 222 -2.55 -15.63 0.24
CA THR A 222 -2.67 -14.37 0.99
C THR A 222 -2.31 -13.18 0.11
N VAL A 223 -3.14 -12.14 0.16
CA VAL A 223 -2.96 -10.88 -0.57
C VAL A 223 -2.90 -9.73 0.42
N THR A 224 -1.90 -8.87 0.25
CA THR A 224 -1.92 -7.50 0.77
C THR A 224 -2.26 -6.58 -0.41
N PRO A 225 -3.43 -5.91 -0.40
CA PRO A 225 -3.87 -5.06 -1.50
C PRO A 225 -2.87 -3.94 -1.84
N LEU A 226 -3.03 -3.29 -3.01
CA LEU A 226 -2.16 -2.19 -3.40
C LEU A 226 -2.26 -1.05 -2.39
N HIS A 227 -1.15 -0.73 -1.74
CA HIS A 227 -1.11 0.24 -0.65
C HIS A 227 0.27 0.88 -0.54
N VAL A 228 0.36 1.90 0.31
CA VAL A 228 1.59 2.61 0.60
C VAL A 228 1.89 2.56 2.09
N ASP A 229 3.16 2.32 2.42
CA ASP A 229 3.65 2.48 3.79
C ASP A 229 4.16 3.90 4.02
N ASN A 230 3.96 4.37 5.25
CA ASN A 230 4.45 5.67 5.68
C ASN A 230 5.95 5.68 6.02
N SER A 231 6.65 4.56 5.84
CA SER A 231 8.10 4.42 6.03
C SER A 231 8.69 3.53 4.95
N THR A 232 10.00 3.59 4.74
CA THR A 232 10.71 2.64 3.88
C THR A 232 10.67 1.26 4.52
N VAL A 233 10.50 0.22 3.71
CA VAL A 233 10.44 -1.17 4.17
C VAL A 233 11.50 -1.98 3.43
N LEU A 234 12.25 -2.81 4.16
CA LEU A 234 13.06 -3.88 3.59
C LEU A 234 12.33 -5.19 3.84
N LEU A 235 11.77 -5.81 2.80
CA LEU A 235 11.11 -7.12 2.87
C LEU A 235 12.15 -8.21 2.65
N CYS A 236 12.41 -9.03 3.65
CA CYS A 236 13.38 -10.13 3.59
C CYS A 236 12.63 -11.46 3.50
N GLN A 237 12.69 -12.13 2.35
CA GLN A 237 11.93 -13.34 2.10
C GLN A 237 12.66 -14.56 2.67
N VAL A 238 12.02 -15.26 3.60
CA VAL A 238 12.64 -16.35 4.36
C VAL A 238 12.13 -17.72 3.88
N LEU A 239 10.81 -17.87 3.76
CA LEU A 239 10.17 -19.12 3.35
C LEU A 239 9.17 -18.86 2.22
N GLY A 240 9.11 -19.73 1.23
CA GLY A 240 8.19 -19.63 0.09
C GLY A 240 8.40 -18.36 -0.74
N ARG A 241 7.54 -18.15 -1.75
CA ARG A 241 7.67 -17.03 -2.69
C ARG A 241 6.55 -16.01 -2.54
N LYS A 242 6.87 -14.75 -2.83
CA LYS A 242 5.90 -13.66 -2.92
C LYS A 242 5.97 -12.98 -4.28
N HIS A 243 4.83 -12.87 -4.94
CA HIS A 243 4.67 -12.01 -6.10
C HIS A 243 4.40 -10.58 -5.63
N VAL A 244 5.24 -9.65 -6.05
CA VAL A 244 5.15 -8.22 -5.69
C VAL A 244 4.98 -7.38 -6.94
N ARG A 245 4.01 -6.46 -6.90
CA ARG A 245 3.85 -5.37 -7.86
C ARG A 245 4.10 -4.05 -7.18
N LEU A 246 4.78 -3.13 -7.86
CA LEU A 246 5.18 -1.82 -7.35
C LEU A 246 4.73 -0.74 -8.33
N VAL A 247 4.19 0.36 -7.81
CA VAL A 247 3.93 1.58 -8.57
C VAL A 247 4.68 2.74 -7.92
N PRO A 248 5.40 3.58 -8.68
CA PRO A 248 6.17 4.67 -8.11
C PRO A 248 5.32 5.66 -7.29
N SER A 249 5.90 6.24 -6.23
CA SER A 249 5.17 7.17 -5.36
C SER A 249 4.64 8.41 -6.08
N TYR A 250 5.39 8.89 -7.08
CA TYR A 250 5.04 10.04 -7.91
C TYR A 250 3.92 9.73 -8.91
N GLU A 251 3.51 8.47 -9.04
CA GLU A 251 2.34 8.07 -9.84
C GLU A 251 1.08 7.88 -8.96
N ARG A 252 1.09 8.43 -7.74
CA ARG A 252 -0.04 8.38 -6.79
C ARG A 252 -1.40 8.72 -7.42
N HIS A 253 -1.44 9.67 -8.35
CA HIS A 253 -2.66 10.13 -9.00
C HIS A 253 -3.25 9.10 -9.98
N LEU A 254 -2.49 8.06 -10.36
CA LEU A 254 -2.93 6.98 -11.27
C LEU A 254 -3.51 5.77 -10.52
N VAL A 255 -3.32 5.68 -9.20
CA VAL A 255 -3.68 4.50 -8.40
C VAL A 255 -4.93 4.66 -7.55
N TYR A 256 -5.73 5.70 -7.75
CA TYR A 256 -7.01 5.90 -7.04
C TYR A 256 -6.93 5.68 -5.51
N PRO A 257 -6.14 6.49 -4.78
CA PRO A 257 -6.01 6.35 -3.33
C PRO A 257 -7.37 6.45 -2.62
N ARG A 258 -7.74 5.42 -1.88
CA ARG A 258 -8.82 5.44 -0.88
C ARG A 258 -8.17 5.71 0.48
N GLY A 259 -8.74 6.60 1.29
CA GLY A 259 -8.29 6.85 2.68
C GLY A 259 -6.79 7.16 2.87
N GLY A 260 -6.10 7.66 1.84
CA GLY A 260 -4.67 7.98 1.89
C GLY A 260 -3.71 6.80 1.68
N THR A 261 -4.05 5.63 2.22
CA THR A 261 -3.12 4.49 2.40
C THR A 261 -3.29 3.35 1.40
N PHE A 262 -4.50 2.96 1.01
CA PHE A 262 -4.70 1.89 0.02
C PHE A 262 -5.28 2.43 -1.28
N SER A 263 -5.18 1.63 -2.33
CA SER A 263 -5.77 1.89 -3.63
C SER A 263 -7.17 1.26 -3.72
N ALA A 264 -8.07 1.90 -4.49
CA ALA A 264 -9.30 1.27 -4.93
C ALA A 264 -9.09 0.24 -6.06
N VAL A 265 -7.90 0.22 -6.67
CA VAL A 265 -7.52 -0.70 -7.74
C VAL A 265 -7.07 -2.04 -7.15
N ASP A 266 -7.68 -3.14 -7.61
CA ASP A 266 -7.08 -4.47 -7.47
C ASP A 266 -5.93 -4.60 -8.47
N ALA A 267 -4.70 -4.41 -7.99
CA ALA A 267 -3.52 -4.50 -8.84
C ALA A 267 -3.33 -5.90 -9.45
N ALA A 268 -3.95 -6.96 -8.92
CA ALA A 268 -3.92 -8.29 -9.53
C ALA A 268 -4.71 -8.34 -10.84
N ARG A 269 -5.89 -7.70 -10.85
CA ARG A 269 -6.85 -7.65 -11.95
C ARG A 269 -7.52 -6.26 -12.02
N PRO A 270 -6.84 -5.25 -12.57
CA PRO A 270 -7.36 -3.89 -12.60
C PRO A 270 -8.64 -3.79 -13.44
N ASP A 271 -9.69 -3.19 -12.87
CA ASP A 271 -10.86 -2.76 -13.62
C ASP A 271 -10.59 -1.38 -14.25
N LEU A 272 -10.12 -1.39 -15.50
CA LEU A 272 -9.79 -0.16 -16.25
C LEU A 272 -11.02 0.61 -16.73
N THR A 273 -12.23 0.02 -16.63
CA THR A 273 -13.47 0.76 -16.90
C THR A 273 -13.76 1.69 -15.73
N ARG A 274 -13.57 1.21 -14.50
CA ARG A 274 -13.73 2.00 -13.27
C ARG A 274 -12.51 2.86 -12.94
N HIS A 275 -11.32 2.41 -13.30
CA HIS A 275 -10.04 3.04 -12.94
C HIS A 275 -9.17 3.29 -14.19
N PRO A 276 -9.65 4.05 -15.18
CA PRO A 276 -8.97 4.19 -16.48
C PRO A 276 -7.55 4.76 -16.40
N ARG A 277 -7.25 5.68 -15.46
CA ARG A 277 -5.91 6.27 -15.30
C ARG A 277 -4.87 5.23 -14.89
N PHE A 278 -5.27 4.11 -14.29
CA PHE A 278 -4.33 3.05 -13.91
C PHE A 278 -3.67 2.40 -15.12
N ALA A 279 -4.28 2.49 -16.31
CA ALA A 279 -3.68 2.02 -17.57
C ALA A 279 -2.36 2.77 -17.91
N GLU A 280 -2.17 3.97 -17.37
CA GLU A 280 -0.96 4.78 -17.57
C GLU A 280 0.10 4.55 -16.49
N ALA A 281 -0.21 3.77 -15.45
CA ALA A 281 0.69 3.53 -14.33
C ALA A 281 1.83 2.59 -14.73
N THR A 282 3.04 2.95 -14.34
CA THR A 282 4.22 2.10 -14.41
C THR A 282 4.12 1.03 -13.33
N VAL A 283 3.87 -0.21 -13.71
CA VAL A 283 3.83 -1.36 -12.79
C VAL A 283 5.11 -2.16 -12.92
N LEU A 284 5.97 -2.08 -11.91
CA LEU A 284 7.14 -2.96 -11.79
C LEU A 284 6.71 -4.26 -11.09
N GLU A 285 7.25 -5.40 -11.51
CA GLU A 285 6.83 -6.71 -11.01
C GLU A 285 8.03 -7.61 -10.71
N THR A 286 7.92 -8.41 -9.65
CA THR A 286 8.90 -9.45 -9.32
C THR A 286 8.29 -10.58 -8.52
N VAL A 287 8.85 -11.78 -8.66
CA VAL A 287 8.73 -12.83 -7.64
C VAL A 287 9.96 -12.74 -6.75
N LEU A 288 9.71 -12.61 -5.44
CA LEU A 288 10.71 -12.60 -4.39
C LEU A 288 10.86 -14.03 -3.86
N GLU A 289 12.06 -14.57 -4.00
CA GLU A 289 12.45 -15.93 -3.61
C GLU A 289 13.08 -15.94 -2.20
N PRO A 290 13.10 -17.09 -1.48
CA PRO A 290 13.86 -17.22 -0.24
C PRO A 290 15.32 -16.76 -0.37
N GLY A 291 15.80 -15.97 0.58
CA GLY A 291 17.14 -15.38 0.58
C GLY A 291 17.26 -14.05 -0.16
N GLN A 292 16.19 -13.59 -0.82
CA GLN A 292 16.13 -12.29 -1.46
C GLN A 292 15.49 -11.24 -0.55
N MET A 293 15.98 -10.00 -0.66
CA MET A 293 15.35 -8.84 -0.04
C MET A 293 14.78 -7.90 -1.09
N LEU A 294 13.71 -7.18 -0.77
CA LEU A 294 13.18 -6.09 -1.59
C LEU A 294 13.13 -4.80 -0.77
N LEU A 295 13.84 -3.77 -1.23
CA LEU A 295 13.65 -2.42 -0.72
C LEU A 295 12.42 -1.80 -1.36
N VAL A 296 11.46 -1.38 -0.53
CA VAL A 296 10.30 -0.57 -0.92
C VAL A 296 10.49 0.80 -0.28
N PRO A 297 10.90 1.83 -1.06
CA PRO A 297 11.09 3.17 -0.52
C PRO A 297 9.78 3.74 0.00
N VAL A 298 9.85 4.55 1.06
CA VAL A 298 8.68 5.25 1.64
C VAL A 298 7.82 5.89 0.55
N GLY A 299 6.51 5.70 0.60
CA GLY A 299 5.61 6.27 -0.41
C GLY A 299 5.41 5.43 -1.68
N TRP A 300 6.20 4.37 -1.91
CA TRP A 300 5.96 3.47 -3.04
C TRP A 300 4.73 2.60 -2.80
N TRP A 301 3.88 2.55 -3.81
CA TRP A 301 2.71 1.68 -3.81
C TRP A 301 3.15 0.26 -4.07
N HIS A 302 2.63 -0.68 -3.31
CA HIS A 302 2.96 -2.08 -3.48
C HIS A 302 1.77 -3.00 -3.19
N TRP A 303 1.65 -4.03 -4.01
CA TRP A 303 0.72 -5.13 -3.87
C TRP A 303 1.52 -6.41 -3.73
N VAL A 304 1.10 -7.30 -2.85
CA VAL A 304 1.87 -8.51 -2.52
C VAL A 304 0.94 -9.70 -2.44
N GLN A 305 1.29 -10.80 -3.10
CA GLN A 305 0.61 -12.09 -2.97
C GLN A 305 1.60 -13.20 -2.63
N ALA A 306 1.30 -13.99 -1.60
CA ALA A 306 2.02 -15.23 -1.33
C ALA A 306 1.68 -16.29 -2.38
N LEU A 307 2.69 -16.86 -3.02
CA LEU A 307 2.53 -17.94 -4.00
C LEU A 307 2.55 -19.32 -3.34
N ASP A 308 3.27 -19.43 -2.22
CA ASP A 308 3.42 -20.63 -1.40
C ASP A 308 3.09 -20.29 0.07
N VAL A 309 3.13 -21.28 0.98
CA VAL A 309 3.23 -20.96 2.41
C VAL A 309 4.47 -20.11 2.60
N SER A 310 4.30 -18.92 3.19
CA SER A 310 5.29 -17.85 3.05
C SER A 310 5.61 -17.19 4.39
N ALA A 311 6.91 -17.01 4.66
CA ALA A 311 7.43 -16.23 5.77
C ALA A 311 8.31 -15.08 5.24
N THR A 312 8.07 -13.86 5.71
CA THR A 312 8.85 -12.67 5.38
C THR A 312 9.13 -11.92 6.66
N VAL A 313 10.37 -11.45 6.83
CA VAL A 313 10.72 -10.51 7.91
C VAL A 313 10.88 -9.12 7.31
N THR A 314 10.29 -8.10 7.92
CA THR A 314 10.44 -6.72 7.46
C THR A 314 11.28 -5.89 8.43
N PHE A 315 12.09 -4.97 7.88
CA PHE A 315 12.78 -3.93 8.66
C PHE A 315 12.37 -2.54 8.19
N HIS A 316 12.25 -1.62 9.16
CA HIS A 316 11.86 -0.23 8.94
C HIS A 316 12.89 0.79 9.48
N HIS A 317 13.88 0.34 10.27
CA HIS A 317 14.89 1.19 10.89
C HIS A 317 16.25 0.99 10.21
N PHE A 318 16.56 1.90 9.30
CA PHE A 318 17.82 1.93 8.54
C PHE A 318 18.84 2.84 9.22
N ARG A 319 20.13 2.58 9.01
CA ARG A 319 21.26 3.37 9.53
C ARG A 319 21.43 4.70 8.80
N VAL A 320 20.46 5.58 8.96
CA VAL A 320 20.45 6.94 8.42
C VAL A 320 20.72 7.92 9.56
N ALA A 321 21.50 8.97 9.31
CA ALA A 321 21.74 10.00 10.30
C ALA A 321 20.43 10.70 10.70
N GLY A 322 20.20 10.88 12.00
CA GLY A 322 18.96 11.45 12.52
C GLY A 322 17.85 10.41 12.63
N GLN A 323 16.76 10.58 11.88
CA GLN A 323 15.61 9.68 11.89
C GLN A 323 15.32 9.16 10.48
N ASN A 324 14.77 7.94 10.38
CA ASN A 324 14.29 7.42 9.10
C ASN A 324 13.19 8.33 8.52
N HIS A 325 13.21 8.50 7.21
CA HIS A 325 12.23 9.32 6.49
C HIS A 325 10.85 8.67 6.54
N LYS A 326 9.82 9.47 6.83
CA LYS A 326 8.43 9.02 6.91
C LYS A 326 7.50 9.96 6.15
N MET A 327 6.42 9.41 5.59
CA MET A 327 5.29 10.23 5.14
C MET A 327 4.48 10.68 6.35
N ALA A 328 3.93 11.89 6.28
CA ALA A 328 2.92 12.32 7.23
C ALA A 328 1.67 11.43 7.09
N THR A 329 1.17 10.91 8.21
CA THR A 329 -0.14 10.25 8.24
C THR A 329 -1.21 11.34 8.17
N PRO A 330 -2.12 11.33 7.19
CA PRO A 330 -3.26 12.23 7.20
C PRO A 330 -4.05 12.04 8.50
N PRO A 331 -4.62 13.11 9.10
CA PRO A 331 -5.55 12.94 10.20
C PRO A 331 -6.69 11.99 9.77
N ALA A 332 -7.09 11.09 10.66
CA ALA A 332 -8.17 10.15 10.37
C ALA A 332 -9.42 10.93 9.97
N ALA A 333 -9.94 10.69 8.76
CA ALA A 333 -11.22 11.26 8.37
C ALA A 333 -12.29 10.72 9.33
N GLY A 334 -12.90 11.62 10.12
CA GLY A 334 -14.00 11.29 11.03
C GLY A 334 -13.69 11.29 12.54
N GLN A 335 -12.76 12.11 13.04
CA GLN A 335 -12.73 12.46 14.48
C GLN A 335 -13.34 13.83 14.79
N ASP A 336 -13.82 14.57 13.79
CA ASP A 336 -14.44 15.90 13.94
C ASP A 336 -15.84 15.96 13.27
N GLU A 337 -16.66 14.90 13.38
CA GLU A 337 -18.12 15.00 13.17
C GLU A 337 -18.91 14.32 14.30
#